data_AF-A0AAD9R0S9-F1
#
_entry.id   AF-A0AAD9R0S9-F1
#
_cell.length_a   1.000
_cell.length_b   1.000
_cell.length_c   1.000
_cell.angle_alpha   90.00
_cell.angle_beta   90.00
_cell.angle_gamma   90.00
#
_symmetry.space_group_name_H-M   'P 1'
#
loop_
_entity.id
_entity.type
_entity.pdbx_description
1 polymer ?
#
loop_
_entity_poly.entity_id
_entity_poly.type
_entity_poly.pdbx_seq_one_letter_code
_entity_poly.pdbx_strand_id
1 'polypeptide(L)'
;MVKIRTATCLVIPIVLLFALDGTNSSAMNLSKPQSQDPRTCNSEPTNNCNCQCNVFQDSRISDAVEALAAKLVQLTELVNKTYTKTSPPSPPQVDPVSSCKELYDRDNSSRSQVYELSFGSEKIPVFCHMGDFGCGNGGWTMAMKIDGTKGTFHFDSNLWKDKYSLNPKGGQTGFDSQQTKLPTYWSTPFSKICLGMNIDHQLKFIVLHKNAPSLFSLIADGNYRATSLGRNKWKSLIGPRASLQYNCNKEGFNTMGLHCPRFSKARIGIISNNQQHCLSCNSRIGFGTGGSPDNSNTCGNEAANIWSDNGQKSIKGMGYILVQ
;
A
#
# COMPACT_ATOMS: atom_id res chain seq x y z
N MET A 1 -2.22 -8.93 -18.93
CA MET A 1 -0.96 -8.22 -19.24
C MET A 1 -1.15 -6.74 -18.98
N VAL A 2 -0.57 -6.25 -17.88
CA VAL A 2 -0.54 -4.83 -17.51
C VAL A 2 0.46 -4.14 -18.44
N LYS A 3 -0.05 -3.21 -19.25
CA LYS A 3 0.74 -2.14 -19.87
C LYS A 3 1.28 -1.27 -18.74
N ILE A 4 2.60 -1.17 -18.66
CA ILE A 4 3.26 -0.08 -17.93
C ILE A 4 2.91 1.20 -18.68
N ARG A 5 2.09 2.07 -18.07
CA ARG A 5 1.91 3.45 -18.53
C ARG A 5 2.91 4.32 -17.80
N THR A 6 4.01 4.59 -18.47
CA THR A 6 4.85 5.76 -18.23
C THR A 6 3.98 7.01 -18.28
N ALA A 7 4.06 7.84 -17.23
CA ALA A 7 3.41 9.13 -17.19
C ALA A 7 4.09 10.04 -18.23
N THR A 8 3.42 10.25 -19.36
CA THR A 8 3.82 11.23 -20.36
C THR A 8 3.56 12.61 -19.80
N CYS A 9 4.63 13.36 -19.54
CA CYS A 9 4.54 14.81 -19.35
C CYS A 9 4.13 15.40 -20.70
N LEU A 10 2.89 15.88 -20.80
CA LEU A 10 2.36 16.47 -22.03
C LEU A 10 2.95 17.88 -22.18
N VAL A 11 4.13 17.97 -22.81
CA VAL A 11 4.64 19.25 -23.30
C VAL A 11 3.92 19.53 -24.62
N ILE A 12 3.01 20.49 -24.62
CA ILE A 12 2.36 20.97 -25.85
C ILE A 12 3.28 22.02 -26.46
N PRO A 13 3.95 21.76 -27.60
CA PRO A 13 4.68 22.82 -28.31
C PRO A 13 3.67 23.75 -28.97
N ILE A 14 3.60 24.99 -28.50
CA ILE A 14 2.86 26.06 -29.18
C ILE A 14 3.73 26.51 -30.37
N VAL A 15 3.34 26.13 -31.58
CA VAL A 15 3.94 26.65 -32.81
C VAL A 15 3.18 27.92 -33.20
N LEU A 16 3.80 29.08 -33.02
CA LEU A 16 3.30 30.37 -33.51
C LEU A 16 3.73 30.56 -34.97
N LEU A 17 2.78 30.42 -35.90
CA LEU A 17 2.92 30.81 -37.30
C LEU A 17 2.60 32.30 -37.42
N PHE A 18 3.59 33.10 -37.78
CA PHE A 18 3.39 34.51 -38.14
C PHE A 18 3.10 34.60 -39.64
N ALA A 19 1.89 35.04 -40.00
CA ALA A 19 1.61 35.53 -41.33
C ALA A 19 2.09 36.99 -41.42
N LEU A 20 3.04 37.26 -42.31
CA LEU A 20 3.44 38.62 -42.66
C LEU A 20 2.51 39.13 -43.76
N ASP A 21 1.59 40.04 -43.42
CA ASP A 21 0.82 40.78 -44.41
C ASP A 21 1.73 41.80 -45.10
N GLY A 22 2.08 41.51 -46.35
CA GLY A 22 2.96 42.31 -47.21
C GLY A 22 2.29 43.51 -47.86
N THR A 23 1.40 44.24 -47.17
CA THR A 23 0.77 45.46 -47.70
C THR A 23 1.41 46.70 -47.08
N ASN A 24 2.68 46.92 -47.42
CA ASN A 24 3.31 48.25 -47.54
C ASN A 24 4.71 48.08 -48.15
N SER A 25 4.75 47.52 -49.36
CA SER A 25 5.91 47.61 -50.23
C SER A 25 5.90 48.96 -50.94
N SER A 26 6.78 49.87 -50.53
CA SER A 26 7.31 50.89 -51.44
C SER A 26 8.63 50.37 -51.98
N ALA A 27 8.64 50.08 -53.27
CA ALA A 27 9.74 49.47 -53.99
C ALA A 27 11.00 50.34 -53.97
N MET A 28 12.15 49.73 -53.70
CA MET A 28 13.42 50.22 -54.19
C MET A 28 14.18 49.08 -54.87
N ASN A 29 14.61 49.36 -56.09
CA ASN A 29 15.03 48.42 -57.12
C ASN A 29 16.15 47.47 -56.70
N LEU A 30 15.95 46.19 -57.03
CA LEU A 30 17.01 45.19 -57.02
C LEU A 30 17.88 45.38 -58.27
N SER A 31 18.90 46.21 -58.16
CA SER A 31 20.04 46.22 -59.09
C SER A 31 21.21 45.44 -58.48
N LYS A 32 21.62 44.37 -59.17
CA LYS A 32 22.81 43.54 -58.90
C LYS A 32 24.04 44.41 -58.60
N PRO A 33 24.84 44.10 -57.57
CA PRO A 33 26.24 44.52 -57.57
C PRO A 33 27.01 43.60 -58.52
N GLN A 34 27.36 44.15 -59.69
CA GLN A 34 28.44 43.62 -60.52
C GLN A 34 29.76 43.74 -59.77
N SER A 35 30.57 42.68 -59.84
CA SER A 35 32.00 42.75 -59.59
C SER A 35 32.66 43.74 -60.53
N GLN A 36 33.39 44.70 -59.99
CA GLN A 36 34.49 45.36 -60.67
C GLN A 36 35.67 45.47 -59.68
N ASP A 37 36.68 44.65 -59.97
CA ASP A 37 38.09 44.68 -59.52
C ASP A 37 38.74 46.06 -59.85
N PRO A 38 40.03 46.39 -59.55
CA PRO A 38 41.06 45.78 -58.70
C PRO A 38 41.82 46.79 -57.82
N ARG A 39 42.61 46.33 -56.83
CA ARG A 39 43.97 46.84 -56.55
C ARG A 39 44.73 46.02 -55.49
N THR A 40 45.55 45.11 -55.99
CA THR A 40 46.96 44.84 -55.61
C THR A 40 47.36 44.81 -54.13
N CYS A 41 47.65 43.61 -53.62
CA CYS A 41 48.65 43.40 -52.56
C CYS A 41 49.80 42.57 -53.14
N ASN A 42 50.90 43.24 -53.50
CA ASN A 42 52.19 42.60 -53.81
C ASN A 42 53.03 42.56 -52.53
N SER A 43 53.06 41.41 -51.84
CA SER A 43 54.22 40.94 -51.04
C SER A 43 53.90 39.60 -50.37
N GLU A 44 54.93 38.75 -50.26
CA GLU A 44 54.98 37.37 -49.76
C GLU A 44 54.30 37.09 -48.39
N PRO A 45 53.91 35.83 -48.12
CA PRO A 45 53.00 35.48 -47.04
C PRO A 45 53.70 35.56 -45.67
N THR A 46 53.18 36.42 -44.79
CA THR A 46 53.40 36.30 -43.35
C THR A 46 52.08 35.88 -42.69
N ASN A 47 52.11 34.73 -42.01
CA ASN A 47 50.93 34.07 -41.42
C ASN A 47 50.43 34.80 -40.18
N ASN A 48 49.81 35.98 -40.31
CA ASN A 48 49.01 36.55 -39.23
C ASN A 48 47.91 37.48 -39.74
N CYS A 49 46.78 36.91 -40.16
CA CYS A 49 45.54 37.67 -40.36
C CYS A 49 44.65 37.51 -39.13
N ASN A 50 44.77 38.44 -38.17
CA ASN A 50 43.76 38.67 -37.15
C ASN A 50 42.63 39.50 -37.78
N CYS A 51 41.58 38.83 -38.29
CA CYS A 51 40.38 39.52 -38.75
C CYS A 51 39.52 39.92 -37.55
N GLN A 52 39.60 41.18 -37.12
CA GLN A 52 38.60 41.76 -36.21
C GLN A 52 37.34 42.11 -37.00
N CYS A 53 36.29 41.31 -36.82
CA CYS A 53 34.94 41.69 -37.24
C CYS A 53 34.31 42.58 -36.17
N ASN A 54 34.30 43.90 -36.38
CA ASN A 54 33.47 44.79 -35.56
C ASN A 54 32.02 44.68 -36.04
N VAL A 55 31.17 44.06 -35.22
CA VAL A 55 29.71 44.10 -35.40
C VAL A 55 29.25 45.53 -35.09
N PHE A 56 28.85 46.29 -36.10
CA PHE A 56 28.13 47.53 -35.89
C PHE A 56 26.78 47.18 -35.24
N GLN A 57 26.59 47.56 -33.98
CA GLN A 57 25.27 47.53 -33.35
C GLN A 57 24.38 48.58 -34.00
N ASP A 58 23.41 48.17 -34.83
CA ASP A 58 22.35 49.06 -35.27
C ASP A 58 21.44 49.32 -34.07
N SER A 59 21.46 50.56 -33.56
CA SER A 59 20.69 50.98 -32.38
C SER A 59 19.20 50.65 -32.49
N ARG A 60 18.67 50.61 -33.71
CA ARG A 60 17.27 50.29 -34.01
C ARG A 60 16.91 48.83 -33.69
N ILE A 61 17.87 47.91 -33.73
CA ILE A 61 17.66 46.51 -33.34
C ILE A 61 17.59 46.40 -31.80
N SER A 62 18.41 47.17 -31.08
CA SER A 62 18.40 47.20 -29.62
C SER A 62 17.06 47.70 -29.08
N ASP A 63 16.56 48.80 -29.64
CA ASP A 63 15.28 49.41 -29.22
C ASP A 63 14.08 48.46 -29.46
N ALA A 64 14.10 47.73 -30.58
CA ALA A 64 13.06 46.76 -30.90
C ALA A 64 13.09 45.54 -29.95
N VAL A 65 14.28 45.09 -29.55
CA VAL A 65 14.45 43.98 -28.59
C VAL A 65 13.98 44.40 -27.20
N GLU A 66 14.30 45.61 -26.75
CA GLU A 66 13.83 46.14 -25.47
C GLU A 66 12.30 46.32 -25.44
N ALA A 67 11.71 46.82 -26.53
CA ALA A 67 10.25 46.93 -26.66
C ALA A 67 9.55 45.57 -26.62
N LEU A 68 10.17 44.52 -27.19
CA LEU A 68 9.66 43.16 -27.12
C LEU A 68 9.75 42.60 -25.69
N ALA A 69 10.87 42.82 -25.01
CA ALA A 69 11.06 42.41 -23.62
C ALA A 69 10.03 43.06 -22.70
N ALA A 70 9.75 44.36 -22.87
CA ALA A 70 8.73 45.07 -22.10
C ALA A 70 7.32 44.49 -22.31
N LYS A 71 6.96 44.11 -23.55
CA LYS A 71 5.68 43.46 -23.84
C LYS A 71 5.57 42.06 -23.23
N LEU A 72 6.69 41.31 -23.19
CA LEU A 72 6.72 39.98 -22.57
C LEU A 72 6.48 40.06 -21.06
N VAL A 73 7.04 41.07 -20.39
CA VAL A 73 6.81 41.32 -18.96
C VAL A 73 5.34 41.66 -18.70
N GLN A 74 4.73 42.55 -19.49
CA GLN A 74 3.30 42.86 -19.35
C GLN A 74 2.39 41.64 -19.55
N LEU A 75 2.72 40.77 -20.50
CA LEU A 75 2.01 39.50 -20.71
C LEU A 75 2.14 38.58 -19.48
N THR A 76 3.33 38.52 -18.87
CA THR A 76 3.58 37.73 -17.66
C THR A 76 2.78 38.25 -16.47
N GLU A 77 2.68 39.56 -16.31
CA GLU A 77 1.83 40.18 -15.28
C GLU A 77 0.34 39.94 -15.51
N LEU A 78 -0.14 40.02 -16.76
CA LEU A 78 -1.52 39.70 -17.13
C LEU A 78 -1.87 38.24 -16.84
N VAL A 79 -0.97 37.31 -17.16
CA VAL A 79 -1.11 35.88 -16.85
C VAL A 79 -1.13 35.65 -15.34
N ASN A 80 -0.24 36.26 -14.57
CA ASN A 80 -0.25 36.14 -13.11
C ASN A 80 -1.49 36.76 -12.45
N LYS A 81 -2.02 37.85 -13.03
CA LYS A 81 -3.26 38.50 -12.57
C LYS A 81 -4.52 37.70 -12.90
N THR A 82 -4.49 36.88 -13.96
CA THR A 82 -5.56 35.91 -14.27
C THR A 82 -5.43 34.63 -13.45
N TYR A 83 -4.21 34.20 -13.11
CA TYR A 83 -3.96 33.02 -12.27
C TYR A 83 -4.39 33.22 -10.81
N THR A 84 -4.37 34.45 -10.31
CA THR A 84 -4.72 34.78 -8.92
C THR A 84 -6.22 34.93 -8.64
N LYS A 85 -7.11 34.81 -9.66
CA LYS A 85 -8.55 35.07 -9.48
C LYS A 85 -9.49 33.88 -9.70
N THR A 86 -9.00 32.67 -9.93
CA THR A 86 -9.91 31.51 -10.16
C THR A 86 -9.28 30.12 -9.91
N SER A 87 -8.46 29.96 -8.87
CA SER A 87 -8.27 28.61 -8.31
C SER A 87 -9.43 28.33 -7.34
N PRO A 88 -10.27 27.29 -7.58
CA PRO A 88 -11.09 26.74 -6.52
C PRO A 88 -10.18 26.42 -5.33
N PRO A 89 -10.60 26.64 -4.06
CA PRO A 89 -9.81 26.22 -2.93
C PRO A 89 -9.46 24.75 -3.13
N SER A 90 -8.16 24.43 -3.16
CA SER A 90 -7.72 23.04 -3.15
C SER A 90 -8.44 22.37 -1.98
N PRO A 91 -9.05 21.19 -2.16
CA PRO A 91 -9.62 20.43 -1.05
C PRO A 91 -8.60 20.44 0.09
N PRO A 92 -9.01 20.66 1.35
CA PRO A 92 -8.07 20.70 2.46
C PRO A 92 -7.16 19.47 2.34
N GLN A 93 -5.86 19.69 2.22
CA GLN A 93 -4.91 18.59 2.10
C GLN A 93 -4.89 17.88 3.45
N VAL A 94 -5.78 16.88 3.59
CA VAL A 94 -5.78 16.00 4.74
C VAL A 94 -4.52 15.17 4.62
N ASP A 95 -3.63 15.29 5.61
CA ASP A 95 -2.40 14.52 5.64
C ASP A 95 -2.72 13.04 5.38
N PRO A 96 -1.96 12.34 4.52
CA PRO A 96 -2.19 10.92 4.29
C PRO A 96 -2.20 10.14 5.61
N VAL A 97 -3.19 9.26 5.80
CA VAL A 97 -3.25 8.34 6.95
C VAL A 97 -2.81 6.95 6.51
N SER A 98 -2.05 6.26 7.35
CA SER A 98 -1.48 4.93 7.08
C SER A 98 -2.23 3.79 7.79
N SER A 99 -3.14 4.13 8.71
CA SER A 99 -3.94 3.17 9.47
C SER A 99 -5.27 3.76 9.91
N CYS A 100 -6.24 2.89 10.21
CA CYS A 100 -7.51 3.29 10.79
C CYS A 100 -7.34 3.86 12.21
N LYS A 101 -6.31 3.42 12.94
CA LYS A 101 -5.96 3.93 14.27
C LYS A 101 -5.59 5.40 14.22
N GLU A 102 -4.70 5.75 13.29
CA GLU A 102 -4.27 7.13 13.06
C GLU A 102 -5.45 8.02 12.68
N LEU A 103 -6.33 7.52 11.79
CA LEU A 103 -7.55 8.24 11.41
C LEU A 103 -8.48 8.48 12.61
N TYR A 104 -8.70 7.46 13.45
CA TYR A 104 -9.52 7.57 14.66
C TYR A 104 -8.94 8.55 15.68
N ASP A 105 -7.61 8.57 15.82
CA ASP A 105 -6.93 9.50 16.74
C ASP A 105 -7.01 10.95 16.27
N ARG A 106 -7.08 11.18 14.95
CA ARG A 106 -7.28 12.53 14.36
C ARG A 106 -8.73 13.01 14.50
N ASP A 107 -9.69 12.12 14.26
CA ASP A 107 -11.12 12.42 14.37
C ASP A 107 -11.86 11.23 15.01
N ASN A 108 -12.16 11.37 16.30
CA ASN A 108 -12.86 10.35 17.08
C ASN A 108 -14.35 10.19 16.68
N SER A 109 -14.87 11.06 15.82
CA SER A 109 -16.22 10.95 15.24
C SER A 109 -16.26 10.15 13.93
N SER A 110 -15.09 9.71 13.45
CA SER A 110 -14.94 8.86 12.27
C SER A 110 -15.84 7.62 12.35
N ARG A 111 -16.68 7.41 11.33
CA ARG A 111 -17.60 6.27 11.26
C ARG A 111 -16.92 5.04 10.66
N SER A 112 -17.44 3.85 10.96
CA SER A 112 -17.01 2.63 10.28
C SER A 112 -17.40 2.67 8.80
N GLN A 113 -16.42 2.74 7.91
CA GLN A 113 -16.61 2.77 6.45
C GLN A 113 -15.26 2.52 5.74
N VAL A 114 -15.26 2.59 4.41
CA VAL A 114 -14.04 2.51 3.61
C VAL A 114 -13.31 3.86 3.63
N TYR A 115 -12.01 3.82 3.92
CA TYR A 115 -11.11 4.95 3.82
C TYR A 115 -9.93 4.61 2.92
N GLU A 116 -9.36 5.64 2.28
CA GLU A 116 -8.10 5.49 1.53
C GLU A 116 -6.91 5.58 2.50
N LEU A 117 -6.24 4.45 2.73
CA LEU A 117 -4.99 4.40 3.48
C LEU A 117 -3.80 4.54 2.53
N SER A 118 -2.79 5.27 2.96
CA SER A 118 -1.62 5.62 2.15
C SER A 118 -0.36 4.90 2.62
N PHE A 119 0.36 4.31 1.67
CA PHE A 119 1.62 3.60 1.88
C PHE A 119 2.65 4.09 0.84
N GLY A 120 3.37 5.16 1.18
CA GLY A 120 4.21 5.87 0.21
C GLY A 120 3.35 6.55 -0.84
N SER A 121 3.55 6.23 -2.12
CA SER A 121 2.72 6.71 -3.22
C SER A 121 1.47 5.88 -3.48
N GLU A 122 1.36 4.69 -2.88
CA GLU A 122 0.21 3.81 -3.05
C GLU A 122 -0.93 4.22 -2.11
N LYS A 123 -2.16 4.23 -2.64
CA LYS A 123 -3.38 4.38 -1.86
C LYS A 123 -4.23 3.14 -2.00
N ILE A 124 -4.70 2.60 -0.89
CA ILE A 124 -5.58 1.45 -0.88
C ILE A 124 -6.88 1.75 -0.12
N PRO A 125 -8.05 1.41 -0.69
CA PRO A 125 -9.30 1.49 0.04
C PRO A 125 -9.40 0.32 1.03
N VAL A 126 -9.59 0.64 2.31
CA VAL A 126 -9.72 -0.34 3.41
C VAL A 126 -10.92 0.01 4.26
N PHE A 127 -11.73 -0.98 4.60
CA PHE A 127 -12.81 -0.84 5.56
C PHE A 127 -12.22 -0.69 6.97
N CYS A 128 -12.35 0.49 7.55
CA CYS A 128 -11.97 0.75 8.93
C CYS A 128 -13.14 0.46 9.86
N HIS A 129 -12.89 -0.37 10.87
CA HIS A 129 -13.84 -0.56 11.96
C HIS A 129 -13.54 0.48 13.05
N MET A 130 -14.42 1.47 13.17
CA MET A 130 -14.33 2.54 14.15
C MET A 130 -15.27 2.26 15.32
N GLY A 131 -14.73 2.27 16.53
CA GLY A 131 -15.49 2.02 17.76
C GLY A 131 -15.25 0.63 18.35
N ASP A 132 -15.99 0.30 19.40
CA ASP A 132 -15.91 -1.02 20.04
C ASP A 132 -16.94 -2.00 19.47
N PHE A 133 -16.46 -3.01 18.76
CA PHE A 133 -17.25 -4.13 18.23
C PHE A 133 -16.92 -5.47 18.93
N GLY A 134 -16.24 -5.42 20.07
CA GLY A 134 -15.77 -6.60 20.81
C GLY A 134 -14.24 -6.75 20.88
N CYS A 135 -13.50 -5.82 20.27
CA CYS A 135 -12.05 -5.73 20.38
C CYS A 135 -11.56 -4.51 21.17
N GLY A 136 -12.47 -3.72 21.72
CA GLY A 136 -12.13 -2.47 22.40
C GLY A 136 -12.23 -1.28 21.46
N ASN A 137 -12.43 -0.10 22.06
CA ASN A 137 -12.67 1.14 21.32
C ASN A 137 -11.45 1.60 20.49
N GLY A 138 -11.73 2.22 19.34
CA GLY A 138 -10.75 2.88 18.47
C GLY A 138 -10.86 2.47 17.01
N GLY A 139 -9.87 2.86 16.19
CA GLY A 139 -9.81 2.52 14.78
C GLY A 139 -9.03 1.24 14.50
N TRP A 140 -9.72 0.19 14.07
CA TRP A 140 -9.14 -1.11 13.75
C TRP A 140 -8.92 -1.26 12.25
N THR A 141 -7.67 -1.59 11.88
CA THR A 141 -7.24 -1.74 10.49
C THR A 141 -7.30 -3.20 10.07
N MET A 142 -8.13 -3.53 9.08
CA MET A 142 -8.17 -4.88 8.51
C MET A 142 -6.83 -5.23 7.87
N ALA A 143 -6.27 -6.40 8.20
CA ALA A 143 -5.03 -6.91 7.59
C ALA A 143 -5.28 -8.14 6.72
N MET A 144 -6.07 -9.09 7.22
CA MET A 144 -6.34 -10.35 6.55
C MET A 144 -7.72 -10.91 6.88
N LYS A 145 -8.29 -11.65 5.93
CA LYS A 145 -9.50 -12.46 6.07
C LYS A 145 -9.24 -13.87 5.56
N ILE A 146 -9.53 -14.89 6.36
CA ILE A 146 -9.13 -16.28 6.13
C ILE A 146 -10.35 -17.19 6.17
N ASP A 147 -10.77 -17.67 5.00
CA ASP A 147 -11.76 -18.75 4.89
C ASP A 147 -11.11 -20.10 5.23
N GLY A 148 -11.49 -20.66 6.38
CA GLY A 148 -10.97 -21.93 6.90
C GLY A 148 -11.29 -23.15 6.04
N THR A 149 -12.23 -23.04 5.09
CA THR A 149 -12.56 -24.10 4.14
C THR A 149 -11.59 -24.16 2.96
N LYS A 150 -10.74 -23.14 2.78
CA LYS A 150 -9.80 -23.04 1.66
C LYS A 150 -8.36 -23.20 2.11
N GLY A 151 -7.57 -23.87 1.28
CA GLY A 151 -6.12 -24.07 1.49
C GLY A 151 -5.27 -22.80 1.31
N THR A 152 -5.84 -21.68 0.85
CA THR A 152 -5.12 -20.44 0.49
C THR A 152 -4.16 -19.96 1.57
N PHE A 153 -4.64 -19.92 2.82
CA PHE A 153 -3.87 -19.47 3.98
C PHE A 153 -3.42 -20.62 4.87
N HIS A 154 -3.25 -21.83 4.32
CA HIS A 154 -2.65 -22.94 5.06
C HIS A 154 -1.34 -22.51 5.73
N PHE A 155 -0.99 -23.12 6.87
CA PHE A 155 0.21 -22.77 7.65
C PHE A 155 1.45 -22.63 6.76
N ASP A 156 1.66 -23.57 5.84
CA ASP A 156 2.84 -23.62 4.96
C ASP A 156 2.76 -22.67 3.74
N SER A 157 1.70 -21.87 3.59
CA SER A 157 1.49 -20.95 2.46
C SER A 157 2.54 -19.83 2.42
N ASN A 158 3.04 -19.52 1.22
CA ASN A 158 3.95 -18.40 0.99
C ASN A 158 3.29 -17.03 1.25
N LEU A 159 1.97 -16.96 1.24
CA LEU A 159 1.22 -15.75 1.59
C LEU A 159 1.51 -15.24 3.01
N TRP A 160 2.07 -16.06 3.91
CA TRP A 160 2.52 -15.58 5.22
C TRP A 160 3.87 -14.86 5.18
N LYS A 161 4.67 -15.11 4.14
CA LYS A 161 6.08 -14.72 4.02
C LYS A 161 6.35 -13.73 2.89
N ASP A 162 5.39 -13.48 2.02
CA ASP A 162 5.49 -12.51 0.94
C ASP A 162 4.81 -11.17 1.26
N LYS A 163 5.05 -10.17 0.41
CA LYS A 163 4.39 -8.86 0.44
C LYS A 163 3.47 -8.69 -0.77
N TYR A 164 2.71 -9.74 -1.09
CA TYR A 164 1.71 -9.70 -2.15
C TYR A 164 0.29 -9.58 -1.56
N SER A 165 -0.52 -8.74 -2.21
CA SER A 165 -1.94 -8.61 -1.89
C SER A 165 -2.72 -9.78 -2.49
N LEU A 166 -3.69 -10.31 -1.74
CA LEU A 166 -4.67 -11.26 -2.22
C LEU A 166 -6.05 -10.61 -2.16
N ASN A 167 -6.76 -10.58 -3.29
CA ASN A 167 -8.11 -10.04 -3.38
C ASN A 167 -8.31 -8.71 -2.61
N PRO A 168 -7.66 -7.60 -3.03
CA PRO A 168 -7.75 -6.32 -2.32
C PRO A 168 -9.18 -5.78 -2.17
N LYS A 169 -10.08 -6.12 -3.10
CA LYS A 169 -11.50 -5.75 -3.02
C LYS A 169 -12.18 -6.32 -1.77
N GLY A 170 -11.76 -7.50 -1.31
CA GLY A 170 -12.22 -8.07 -0.05
C GLY A 170 -11.83 -7.24 1.19
N GLY A 171 -10.90 -6.29 1.08
CA GLY A 171 -10.57 -5.34 2.13
C GLY A 171 -11.53 -4.17 2.27
N GLN A 172 -12.45 -3.97 1.31
CA GLN A 172 -13.38 -2.85 1.26
C GLN A 172 -14.72 -3.15 1.97
N THR A 173 -14.83 -4.32 2.59
CA THR A 173 -16.02 -4.79 3.31
C THR A 173 -15.64 -5.18 4.73
N GLY A 174 -16.62 -5.17 5.64
CA GLY A 174 -16.46 -5.59 7.03
C GLY A 174 -16.31 -7.10 7.20
N PHE A 175 -17.09 -7.72 8.10
CA PHE A 175 -16.95 -9.14 8.45
C PHE A 175 -17.70 -10.09 7.50
N ASP A 176 -17.40 -10.03 6.20
CA ASP A 176 -17.95 -10.93 5.17
C ASP A 176 -17.10 -12.22 5.00
N SER A 177 -17.43 -13.03 4.00
CA SER A 177 -16.75 -14.31 3.70
C SER A 177 -15.72 -14.21 2.57
N GLN A 178 -15.32 -13.00 2.17
CA GLN A 178 -14.34 -12.81 1.08
C GLN A 178 -12.91 -12.84 1.66
N GLN A 179 -12.11 -13.84 1.28
CA GLN A 179 -10.70 -13.90 1.67
C GLN A 179 -9.94 -12.67 1.15
N THR A 180 -9.03 -12.14 1.97
CA THR A 180 -8.16 -11.03 1.57
C THR A 180 -6.85 -11.05 2.34
N LYS A 181 -5.82 -10.48 1.73
CA LYS A 181 -4.57 -10.08 2.38
C LYS A 181 -4.20 -8.72 1.82
N LEU A 182 -4.05 -7.74 2.69
CA LEU A 182 -3.86 -6.34 2.33
C LEU A 182 -2.44 -5.87 2.66
N PRO A 183 -1.97 -4.76 2.06
CA PRO A 183 -0.70 -4.14 2.42
C PRO A 183 -0.56 -3.78 3.91
N THR A 184 -1.67 -3.55 4.60
CA THR A 184 -1.72 -3.37 6.05
C THR A 184 -1.15 -4.57 6.83
N TYR A 185 -1.09 -5.78 6.25
CA TYR A 185 -0.40 -6.93 6.85
C TYR A 185 1.10 -6.70 7.02
N TRP A 186 1.76 -6.03 6.06
CA TRP A 186 3.21 -5.86 6.07
C TRP A 186 3.69 -4.43 6.34
N SER A 187 2.79 -3.45 6.29
CA SER A 187 3.12 -2.02 6.37
C SER A 187 2.50 -1.27 7.56
N THR A 188 1.66 -1.91 8.39
CA THR A 188 1.00 -1.23 9.52
C THR A 188 1.64 -1.64 10.85
N PRO A 189 2.33 -0.71 11.54
CA PRO A 189 2.73 -0.89 12.94
C PRO A 189 1.52 -0.97 13.86
N PHE A 190 1.63 -1.75 14.93
CA PHE A 190 0.54 -1.91 15.88
C PHE A 190 1.03 -2.27 17.28
N SER A 191 0.13 -2.13 18.24
CA SER A 191 0.28 -2.52 19.64
C SER A 191 -0.72 -3.60 20.08
N LYS A 192 -1.81 -3.76 19.33
CA LYS A 192 -2.84 -4.76 19.56
C LYS A 192 -3.23 -5.47 18.27
N ILE A 193 -3.64 -6.72 18.42
CA ILE A 193 -4.21 -7.53 17.34
C ILE A 193 -5.60 -7.99 17.79
N CYS A 194 -6.60 -7.75 16.96
CA CYS A 194 -7.94 -8.26 17.11
C CYS A 194 -8.09 -9.48 16.20
N LEU A 195 -8.39 -10.62 16.82
CA LEU A 195 -8.64 -11.88 16.13
C LEU A 195 -10.13 -12.19 16.22
N GLY A 196 -10.78 -12.30 15.07
CA GLY A 196 -12.20 -12.63 14.97
C GLY A 196 -12.42 -13.96 14.27
N MET A 197 -13.43 -14.72 14.67
CA MET A 197 -13.93 -15.86 13.92
C MET A 197 -15.45 -15.78 13.79
N ASN A 198 -15.95 -15.99 12.58
CA ASN A 198 -17.36 -16.22 12.31
C ASN A 198 -17.57 -17.72 12.07
N ILE A 199 -18.33 -18.35 12.98
CA ILE A 199 -18.69 -19.77 12.94
C ILE A 199 -20.19 -19.85 13.18
N ASP A 200 -20.94 -20.48 12.27
CA ASP A 200 -22.40 -20.59 12.32
C ASP A 200 -23.09 -19.24 12.58
N HIS A 201 -22.65 -18.20 11.86
CA HIS A 201 -23.12 -16.81 11.97
C HIS A 201 -22.85 -16.14 13.33
N GLN A 202 -22.09 -16.78 14.22
CA GLN A 202 -21.63 -16.18 15.46
C GLN A 202 -20.23 -15.62 15.27
N LEU A 203 -20.15 -14.30 15.23
CA LEU A 203 -18.89 -13.58 15.18
C LEU A 203 -18.38 -13.33 16.60
N LYS A 204 -17.19 -13.86 16.91
CA LYS A 204 -16.55 -13.74 18.23
C LYS A 204 -15.13 -13.23 18.08
N PHE A 205 -14.69 -12.47 19.09
CA PHE A 205 -13.40 -11.79 19.06
C PHE A 205 -12.57 -12.06 20.30
N ILE A 206 -11.25 -12.01 20.13
CA ILE A 206 -10.26 -11.91 21.20
C ILE A 206 -9.21 -10.87 20.83
N VAL A 207 -8.60 -10.25 21.83
CA VAL A 207 -7.57 -9.24 21.66
C VAL A 207 -6.25 -9.74 22.23
N LEU A 208 -5.18 -9.55 21.47
CA LEU A 208 -3.80 -9.80 21.84
C LEU A 208 -3.07 -8.47 21.97
N HIS A 209 -2.34 -8.27 23.06
CA HIS A 209 -1.41 -7.15 23.19
C HIS A 209 -0.03 -7.57 22.71
N LYS A 210 0.42 -6.98 21.60
CA LYS A 210 1.71 -7.27 21.00
C LYS A 210 2.16 -6.09 20.16
N ASN A 211 3.32 -5.53 20.51
CA ASN A 211 3.97 -4.51 19.70
C ASN A 211 4.78 -5.16 18.58
N ALA A 212 4.56 -4.72 17.34
CA ALA A 212 5.39 -5.11 16.20
C ALA A 212 5.31 -4.05 15.07
N PRO A 213 6.35 -3.95 14.22
CA PRO A 213 6.32 -3.10 13.03
C PRO A 213 5.26 -3.51 11.99
N SER A 214 4.91 -4.80 11.93
CA SER A 214 3.82 -5.36 11.11
C SER A 214 3.60 -6.84 11.39
N LEU A 215 2.48 -7.42 10.92
CA LEU A 215 2.20 -8.86 11.07
C LEU A 215 3.22 -9.67 10.27
N PHE A 216 3.64 -9.17 9.11
CA PHE A 216 4.74 -9.72 8.33
C PHE A 216 6.01 -9.88 9.18
N SER A 217 6.47 -8.80 9.84
CA SER A 217 7.68 -8.86 10.67
C SER A 217 7.57 -9.83 11.85
N LEU A 218 6.34 -10.08 12.32
CA LEU A 218 6.04 -10.94 13.45
C LEU A 218 5.92 -12.43 13.07
N ILE A 219 5.58 -12.73 11.81
CA ILE A 219 5.20 -14.09 11.38
C ILE A 219 6.13 -14.66 10.31
N ALA A 220 6.61 -13.84 9.37
CA ALA A 220 7.25 -14.30 8.12
C ALA A 220 8.54 -15.09 8.34
N ASP A 221 9.29 -14.79 9.40
CA ASP A 221 10.55 -15.48 9.72
C ASP A 221 10.35 -16.91 10.24
N GLY A 222 9.11 -17.31 10.53
CA GLY A 222 8.79 -18.65 11.03
C GLY A 222 9.15 -18.90 12.50
N ASN A 223 9.72 -17.92 13.20
CA ASN A 223 10.13 -18.09 14.59
C ASN A 223 8.92 -18.12 15.53
N TYR A 224 8.93 -19.06 16.47
CA TYR A 224 7.92 -19.16 17.52
C TYR A 224 8.00 -17.95 18.46
N ARG A 225 6.84 -17.36 18.77
CA ARG A 225 6.73 -16.28 19.75
C ARG A 225 5.51 -16.53 20.62
N ALA A 226 5.73 -16.71 21.92
CA ALA A 226 4.65 -17.03 22.86
C ALA A 226 3.65 -15.87 23.02
N THR A 227 2.40 -16.23 23.31
CA THR A 227 1.39 -15.35 23.89
C THR A 227 1.00 -15.88 25.27
N SER A 228 0.16 -15.13 25.99
CA SER A 228 -0.31 -15.49 27.34
C SER A 228 -1.80 -15.25 27.50
N LEU A 229 -2.62 -15.57 26.49
CA LEU A 229 -4.07 -15.41 26.58
C LEU A 229 -4.74 -16.51 27.40
N GLY A 230 -4.13 -17.69 27.40
CA GLY A 230 -4.68 -18.88 28.01
C GLY A 230 -5.71 -19.61 27.14
N ARG A 231 -5.80 -20.91 27.38
CA ARG A 231 -6.68 -21.86 26.69
C ARG A 231 -8.12 -21.39 26.55
N ASN A 232 -8.72 -20.90 27.64
CA ASN A 232 -10.13 -20.51 27.66
C ASN A 232 -10.44 -19.35 26.72
N LYS A 233 -9.49 -18.41 26.57
CA LYS A 233 -9.64 -17.28 25.64
C LYS A 233 -9.59 -17.75 24.19
N TRP A 234 -8.68 -18.68 23.85
CA TRP A 234 -8.69 -19.30 22.52
C TRP A 234 -10.00 -20.06 22.24
N LYS A 235 -10.50 -20.82 23.22
CA LYS A 235 -11.79 -21.52 23.11
C LYS A 235 -12.97 -20.56 22.92
N SER A 236 -12.91 -19.34 23.46
CA SER A 236 -14.02 -18.38 23.32
C SER A 236 -14.26 -17.93 21.88
N LEU A 237 -13.26 -18.01 20.98
CA LEU A 237 -13.47 -17.76 19.54
C LEU A 237 -14.45 -18.74 18.90
N ILE A 238 -14.47 -19.99 19.39
CA ILE A 238 -15.32 -21.06 18.86
C ILE A 238 -16.64 -21.12 19.66
N GLY A 239 -16.56 -20.89 20.98
CA GLY A 239 -17.69 -20.97 21.90
C GLY A 239 -17.87 -22.34 22.56
N PRO A 240 -19.09 -22.70 22.99
CA PRO A 240 -19.32 -23.92 23.78
C PRO A 240 -18.87 -25.23 23.12
N ARG A 241 -18.82 -25.27 21.78
CA ARG A 241 -18.38 -26.45 21.02
C ARG A 241 -16.86 -26.59 20.89
N ALA A 242 -16.08 -25.62 21.39
CA ALA A 242 -14.63 -25.65 21.33
C ALA A 242 -14.06 -26.90 21.99
N SER A 243 -13.11 -27.54 21.34
CA SER A 243 -12.44 -28.73 21.85
C SER A 243 -10.93 -28.66 21.70
N LEU A 244 -10.18 -29.07 22.71
CA LEU A 244 -8.73 -29.22 22.68
C LEU A 244 -8.32 -30.41 23.57
N GLN A 245 -7.19 -31.04 23.29
CA GLN A 245 -6.58 -32.02 24.21
C GLN A 245 -6.05 -31.33 25.48
N TYR A 246 -5.94 -32.03 26.60
CA TYR A 246 -5.93 -31.40 27.93
C TYR A 246 -4.61 -30.72 28.35
N ASN A 247 -3.46 -31.27 28.00
CA ASN A 247 -2.23 -31.05 28.76
C ASN A 247 -1.35 -29.93 28.17
N CYS A 248 -0.68 -30.17 27.05
CA CYS A 248 0.09 -29.10 26.40
C CYS A 248 -0.84 -27.97 25.94
N ASN A 249 -0.43 -26.71 26.15
CA ASN A 249 -1.14 -25.52 25.68
C ASN A 249 -0.13 -24.52 25.09
N LYS A 250 0.52 -24.86 23.97
CA LYS A 250 1.49 -23.96 23.32
C LYS A 250 0.73 -22.95 22.45
N GLU A 251 0.76 -21.69 22.86
CA GLU A 251 0.06 -20.60 22.19
C GLU A 251 0.99 -19.50 21.66
N GLY A 252 0.55 -18.82 20.61
CA GLY A 252 1.20 -17.63 20.07
C GLY A 252 1.37 -17.66 18.56
N PHE A 253 2.50 -17.14 18.09
CA PHE A 253 2.84 -17.03 16.67
C PHE A 253 3.74 -18.18 16.23
N ASN A 254 3.51 -18.70 15.02
CA ASN A 254 4.23 -19.85 14.47
C ASN A 254 4.27 -21.04 15.43
N THR A 255 3.13 -21.33 16.08
CA THR A 255 2.98 -22.46 16.99
C THR A 255 3.06 -23.78 16.23
N MET A 256 4.06 -24.58 16.55
CA MET A 256 4.19 -25.96 16.10
C MET A 256 4.99 -26.77 17.13
N GLY A 257 4.80 -28.09 17.11
CA GLY A 257 5.60 -29.04 17.87
C GLY A 257 6.87 -29.44 17.13
N LEU A 258 7.11 -30.75 17.00
CA LEU A 258 8.11 -31.25 16.09
C LEU A 258 7.80 -30.80 14.66
N HIS A 259 8.85 -30.63 13.87
CA HIS A 259 8.75 -30.31 12.44
C HIS A 259 8.30 -31.54 11.64
N CYS A 260 7.07 -31.96 11.88
CA CYS A 260 6.39 -33.04 11.20
C CYS A 260 5.10 -32.50 10.56
N PRO A 261 4.84 -32.78 9.27
CA PRO A 261 3.63 -32.31 8.59
C PRO A 261 2.33 -32.74 9.28
N ARG A 262 2.36 -33.85 10.02
CA ARG A 262 1.19 -34.46 10.65
C ARG A 262 0.73 -33.75 11.91
N PHE A 263 1.59 -33.02 12.63
CA PHE A 263 1.18 -32.41 13.90
C PHE A 263 0.49 -31.07 13.71
N SER A 264 -0.45 -30.78 14.60
CA SER A 264 -1.19 -29.52 14.62
C SER A 264 -0.24 -28.34 14.69
N LYS A 265 -0.51 -27.34 13.84
CA LYS A 265 0.25 -26.10 13.74
C LYS A 265 -0.66 -24.92 13.46
N ALA A 266 -0.26 -23.72 13.88
CA ALA A 266 -0.98 -22.47 13.63
C ALA A 266 0.00 -21.29 13.48
N ARG A 267 -0.28 -20.40 12.53
CA ARG A 267 0.46 -19.13 12.38
C ARG A 267 0.16 -18.19 13.52
N ILE A 268 -1.10 -18.16 13.96
CA ILE A 268 -1.54 -17.48 15.17
C ILE A 268 -2.56 -18.40 15.84
N GLY A 269 -2.27 -18.94 17.01
CA GLY A 269 -3.18 -19.91 17.63
C GLY A 269 -2.64 -20.60 18.87
N ILE A 270 -3.36 -21.63 19.29
CA ILE A 270 -2.99 -22.58 20.32
C ILE A 270 -2.97 -24.00 19.74
N ILE A 271 -1.97 -24.80 20.12
CA ILE A 271 -1.90 -26.23 19.84
C ILE A 271 -1.79 -27.02 21.14
N SER A 272 -2.41 -28.20 21.16
CA SER A 272 -2.52 -29.03 22.36
C SER A 272 -2.40 -30.52 22.08
N ASN A 273 -1.91 -31.25 23.07
CA ASN A 273 -1.98 -32.72 23.17
C ASN A 273 -2.19 -33.18 24.62
N ASN A 274 -2.20 -34.49 24.82
CA ASN A 274 -2.34 -35.14 26.13
C ASN A 274 -0.99 -35.44 26.81
N GLN A 275 0.14 -35.06 26.19
CA GLN A 275 1.45 -35.21 26.79
C GLN A 275 1.84 -33.94 27.57
N GLN A 276 2.85 -34.05 28.43
CA GLN A 276 3.39 -32.89 29.15
C GLN A 276 4.16 -31.92 28.23
N HIS A 277 4.57 -32.39 27.05
CA HIS A 277 5.29 -31.61 26.06
C HIS A 277 4.46 -31.34 24.80
N CYS A 278 4.79 -30.29 24.08
CA CYS A 278 4.06 -29.84 22.89
C CYS A 278 4.62 -30.36 21.56
N LEU A 279 5.26 -31.53 21.56
CA LEU A 279 5.98 -32.08 20.40
C LEU A 279 5.06 -32.77 19.37
N SER A 280 3.97 -33.38 19.83
CA SER A 280 3.08 -34.24 19.02
C SER A 280 1.61 -33.77 19.10
N CYS A 281 1.40 -32.46 18.94
CA CYS A 281 0.08 -31.85 19.04
C CYS A 281 -0.93 -32.42 18.02
N ASN A 282 -2.13 -32.77 18.48
CA ASN A 282 -3.22 -33.31 17.66
C ASN A 282 -4.55 -32.57 17.92
N SER A 283 -4.47 -31.35 18.44
CA SER A 283 -5.59 -30.43 18.52
C SER A 283 -5.09 -28.98 18.42
N ARG A 284 -5.93 -28.09 17.91
CA ARG A 284 -5.61 -26.68 17.67
C ARG A 284 -6.84 -25.80 17.57
N ILE A 285 -6.64 -24.52 17.90
CA ILE A 285 -7.53 -23.41 17.52
C ILE A 285 -6.64 -22.31 16.94
N GLY A 286 -6.99 -21.76 15.79
CA GLY A 286 -6.24 -20.62 15.27
C GLY A 286 -6.50 -20.21 13.84
N PHE A 287 -5.56 -19.41 13.34
CA PHE A 287 -5.52 -18.80 12.03
C PHE A 287 -4.28 -19.28 11.30
N GLY A 288 -4.41 -19.59 10.02
CA GLY A 288 -3.33 -20.15 9.23
C GLY A 288 -2.87 -21.49 9.77
N THR A 289 -3.81 -22.41 9.93
CA THR A 289 -3.57 -23.71 10.56
C THR A 289 -3.28 -24.82 9.54
N GLY A 290 -2.81 -25.96 10.05
CA GLY A 290 -2.57 -27.19 9.30
C GLY A 290 -2.26 -28.38 10.23
N GLY A 291 -2.03 -29.55 9.65
CA GLY A 291 -1.74 -30.80 10.35
C GLY A 291 -2.97 -31.54 10.90
N SER A 292 -2.78 -32.39 11.90
CA SER A 292 -3.81 -33.25 12.52
C SER A 292 -4.87 -32.45 13.31
N PRO A 293 -6.13 -32.94 13.38
CA PRO A 293 -6.67 -34.08 12.62
C PRO A 293 -6.93 -33.84 11.13
N ASP A 294 -7.54 -32.70 10.75
CA ASP A 294 -7.76 -32.35 9.34
C ASP A 294 -6.74 -31.30 8.86
N ASN A 295 -5.84 -31.68 7.94
CA ASN A 295 -4.83 -30.76 7.41
C ASN A 295 -5.43 -29.62 6.56
N SER A 296 -6.65 -29.79 6.03
CA SER A 296 -7.29 -28.80 5.15
C SER A 296 -7.94 -27.64 5.91
N ASN A 297 -8.20 -27.78 7.21
CA ASN A 297 -8.75 -26.70 8.02
C ASN A 297 -7.69 -25.63 8.30
N THR A 298 -7.83 -24.46 7.69
CA THR A 298 -6.88 -23.34 7.79
C THR A 298 -7.30 -22.27 8.81
N CYS A 299 -8.53 -22.30 9.30
CA CYS A 299 -9.02 -21.40 10.34
C CYS A 299 -10.21 -22.02 11.09
N GLY A 300 -10.12 -22.07 12.42
CA GLY A 300 -11.15 -22.63 13.28
C GLY A 300 -10.58 -23.57 14.32
N ASN A 301 -11.24 -24.70 14.57
CA ASN A 301 -10.90 -25.67 15.60
C ASN A 301 -10.83 -27.11 15.06
N GLU A 302 -9.74 -27.78 15.41
CA GLU A 302 -9.47 -29.18 15.10
C GLU A 302 -9.09 -29.89 16.40
N ALA A 303 -9.73 -31.02 16.71
CA ALA A 303 -9.45 -31.78 17.92
C ALA A 303 -9.60 -33.28 17.68
N ALA A 304 -8.58 -34.06 18.05
CA ALA A 304 -8.60 -35.50 17.93
C ALA A 304 -9.69 -36.14 18.80
N ASN A 305 -10.11 -37.35 18.44
CA ASN A 305 -11.09 -38.13 19.20
C ASN A 305 -10.61 -38.53 20.61
N ILE A 306 -9.31 -38.79 20.77
CA ILE A 306 -8.76 -39.30 22.02
C ILE A 306 -8.50 -38.16 23.01
N TRP A 307 -9.25 -38.18 24.12
CA TRP A 307 -9.13 -37.30 25.28
C TRP A 307 -9.05 -35.81 24.92
N SER A 308 -9.95 -35.35 24.06
CA SER A 308 -10.21 -33.92 23.89
C SER A 308 -11.39 -33.51 24.79
N ASP A 309 -11.32 -32.31 25.34
CA ASP A 309 -12.24 -31.85 26.39
C ASP A 309 -13.70 -31.72 25.95
N ASN A 310 -13.98 -31.63 24.65
CA ASN A 310 -15.34 -31.70 24.10
C ASN A 310 -15.43 -32.67 22.91
N GLY A 311 -14.66 -33.77 22.99
CA GLY A 311 -14.60 -34.81 21.98
C GLY A 311 -13.98 -34.35 20.67
N GLN A 312 -14.11 -35.18 19.62
CA GLN A 312 -13.61 -34.84 18.29
C GLN A 312 -14.34 -33.62 17.72
N LYS A 313 -13.59 -32.69 17.13
CA LYS A 313 -14.14 -31.53 16.41
C LYS A 313 -13.36 -31.26 15.14
N SER A 314 -14.09 -30.93 14.09
CA SER A 314 -13.58 -30.25 12.90
C SER A 314 -14.55 -29.11 12.60
N ILE A 315 -14.15 -27.90 12.96
CA ILE A 315 -14.95 -26.68 12.83
C ILE A 315 -14.14 -25.71 11.99
N LYS A 316 -14.63 -25.42 10.80
CA LYS A 316 -14.04 -24.42 9.88
C LYS A 316 -14.79 -23.11 10.06
N GLY A 317 -14.06 -22.01 10.15
CA GLY A 317 -14.62 -20.68 10.33
C GLY A 317 -14.05 -19.67 9.35
N MET A 318 -14.72 -18.52 9.26
CA MET A 318 -14.16 -17.35 8.58
C MET A 318 -13.40 -16.52 9.61
N GLY A 319 -12.09 -16.41 9.45
CA GLY A 319 -11.19 -15.68 10.33
C GLY A 319 -10.94 -14.24 9.88
N TYR A 320 -10.79 -13.33 10.83
CA TYR A 320 -10.47 -11.92 10.62
C TYR A 320 -9.28 -11.53 11.49
N ILE A 321 -8.30 -10.85 10.90
CA ILE A 321 -7.13 -10.33 11.62
C ILE A 321 -7.08 -8.82 11.38
N LEU A 322 -7.24 -8.06 12.45
CA LEU A 322 -7.17 -6.60 12.46
C LEU A 322 -6.10 -6.13 13.43
N VAL A 323 -5.55 -4.94 13.21
CA VAL A 323 -4.48 -4.37 14.02
C VAL A 323 -4.79 -2.93 14.43
N GLN A 324 -4.28 -2.55 15.61
CA GLN A 324 -4.45 -1.23 16.24
C GLN A 324 -3.18 -0.78 16.95
#